data_AF-A0A2J4PI53-F1
#
_entry.id   AF-A0A2J4PI53-F1
#
_cell.length_a   1.000
_cell.length_b   1.000
_cell.length_c   1.000
_cell.angle_alpha   90.00
_cell.angle_beta   90.00
_cell.angle_gamma   90.00
#
_symmetry.space_group_name_H-M   'P 1'
#
loop_
_entity.id
_entity.type
_entity.pdbx_description
1 polymer ?
#
loop_
_entity_poly.entity_id
_entity_poly.type
_entity_poly.pdbx_seq_one_letter_code
_entity_poly.pdbx_strand_id
1 'polypeptide(L)'
;PTLFGKKPDRESESIVFTNREKEVIRLMNDGEAMANIGKSLNLHIKTIYQIRLTLIKKLGCSGRTDFFNISRSETFKAWTQLNF
;
A
#
# COMPACT_ATOMS: atom_id res chain seq x y z
N PRO A 1 31.55 15.83 -15.93
CA PRO A 1 30.14 16.27 -15.90
C PRO A 1 29.21 15.08 -16.13
N THR A 2 28.66 14.50 -15.05
CA THR A 2 27.66 13.44 -15.15
C THR A 2 26.29 14.08 -15.38
N LEU A 3 25.71 13.81 -16.54
CA LEU A 3 24.36 14.24 -16.91
C LEU A 3 23.37 13.54 -15.95
N PHE A 4 22.83 14.29 -15.00
CA PHE A 4 21.61 13.91 -14.29
C PHE A 4 20.47 13.89 -15.31
N GLY A 5 20.26 12.74 -15.95
CA GLY A 5 19.06 12.49 -16.71
C GLY A 5 17.87 12.66 -15.78
N LYS A 6 17.11 13.75 -15.96
CA LYS A 6 15.75 13.87 -15.43
C LYS A 6 15.03 12.58 -15.81
N LYS A 7 14.66 11.76 -14.82
CA LYS A 7 13.69 10.68 -15.08
C LYS A 7 12.47 11.37 -15.70
N PRO A 8 11.93 10.84 -16.80
CA PRO A 8 10.72 11.39 -17.39
C PRO A 8 9.70 11.51 -16.26
N ASP A 9 9.08 12.69 -16.15
CA ASP A 9 7.92 12.91 -15.31
C ASP A 9 6.94 11.82 -15.74
N ARG A 10 6.85 10.75 -14.93
CA ARG A 10 5.86 9.72 -15.16
C ARG A 10 4.55 10.47 -15.04
N GLU A 11 3.86 10.63 -16.17
CA GLU A 11 2.44 10.97 -16.18
C GLU A 11 1.80 10.27 -15.00
N SER A 12 1.02 11.01 -14.21
CA SER A 12 0.45 10.53 -12.95
C SER A 12 -0.41 9.29 -13.22
N GLU A 13 0.24 8.12 -13.28
CA GLU A 13 -0.42 6.83 -13.42
C GLU A 13 -1.33 6.72 -12.21
N SER A 14 -2.64 6.72 -12.46
CA SER A 14 -3.62 6.55 -11.41
C SER A 14 -3.26 5.26 -10.67
N ILE A 15 -2.93 5.35 -9.38
CA ILE A 15 -2.56 4.17 -8.60
C ILE A 15 -3.81 3.29 -8.50
N VAL A 16 -3.76 2.09 -9.09
CA VAL A 16 -4.83 1.10 -9.01
C VAL A 16 -4.45 0.01 -8.01
N PHE A 17 -5.34 -0.19 -7.04
CA PHE A 17 -5.26 -1.30 -6.09
C PHE A 17 -6.14 -2.46 -6.53
N THR A 18 -5.58 -3.66 -6.48
CA THR A 18 -6.35 -4.89 -6.59
C THR A 18 -7.25 -5.08 -5.37
N ASN A 19 -8.32 -5.87 -5.49
CA ASN A 19 -9.19 -6.18 -4.35
C ASN A 19 -8.43 -6.81 -3.17
N ARG A 20 -7.41 -7.63 -3.47
CA ARG A 20 -6.56 -8.24 -2.45
C ARG A 20 -5.68 -7.21 -1.73
N GLU A 21 -5.13 -6.23 -2.45
CA GLU A 21 -4.40 -5.12 -1.85
C GLU A 21 -5.30 -4.27 -0.95
N LYS A 22 -6.53 -3.98 -1.40
CA LYS A 22 -7.53 -3.25 -0.62
C LYS A 22 -7.87 -3.93 0.71
N GLU A 23 -8.13 -5.24 0.69
CA GLU A 23 -8.40 -6.00 1.93
C GLU A 23 -7.20 -6.03 2.87
N VAL A 24 -5.98 -6.12 2.33
CA VAL A 24 -4.77 -6.05 3.16
C VAL A 24 -4.64 -4.66 3.81
N ILE A 25 -4.88 -3.57 3.07
CA ILE A 25 -4.88 -2.20 3.63
C ILE A 25 -5.91 -2.09 4.76
N ARG A 26 -7.13 -2.58 4.54
CA ARG A 26 -8.21 -2.57 5.55
C ARG A 26 -7.76 -3.19 6.85
N LEU A 27 -7.38 -4.47 6.81
CA LEU A 27 -7.02 -5.23 8.01
C LEU A 27 -5.78 -4.65 8.71
N MET A 28 -4.81 -4.12 7.94
CA MET A 28 -3.66 -3.41 8.53
C MET A 28 -4.08 -2.13 9.27
N ASN A 29 -5.03 -1.38 8.71
CA ASN A 29 -5.56 -0.17 9.33
C ASN A 29 -6.36 -0.48 10.60
N ASP A 30 -7.08 -1.61 10.61
CA ASP A 30 -7.82 -2.15 11.77
C ASP A 30 -6.89 -2.67 12.89
N GLY A 31 -5.57 -2.73 12.63
CA GLY A 31 -4.57 -3.15 13.61
C GLY A 31 -4.30 -4.65 13.64
N GLU A 32 -4.81 -5.42 12.66
CA GLU A 32 -4.60 -6.86 12.61
C GLU A 32 -3.12 -7.22 12.43
N ALA A 33 -2.70 -8.26 13.16
CA ALA A 33 -1.36 -8.80 13.03
C ALA A 33 -1.18 -9.45 11.65
N MET A 34 0.00 -9.30 11.03
CA MET A 34 0.28 -9.83 9.68
C MET A 34 -0.03 -11.33 9.54
N ALA A 35 0.21 -12.11 10.59
CA ALA A 35 -0.10 -13.53 10.64
C ALA A 35 -1.61 -13.79 10.59
N ASN A 36 -2.42 -12.97 11.28
CA ASN A 36 -3.87 -13.06 11.27
C ASN A 36 -4.43 -12.65 9.91
N ILE A 37 -3.91 -11.58 9.31
CA ILE A 37 -4.27 -11.16 7.94
C ILE A 37 -4.06 -12.31 6.95
N GLY A 38 -2.92 -13.01 7.07
CA GLY A 38 -2.65 -14.20 6.26
C GLY A 38 -3.72 -15.27 6.43
N LYS A 39 -4.10 -15.60 7.67
CA LYS A 39 -5.18 -16.56 7.94
C LYS A 39 -6.53 -16.10 7.39
N SER A 40 -6.92 -14.84 7.65
CA SER A 40 -8.21 -14.27 7.21
C SER A 40 -8.38 -14.25 5.70
N LEU A 41 -7.28 -14.07 4.96
CA LEU A 41 -7.29 -14.04 3.50
C LEU A 41 -6.92 -15.39 2.86
N ASN A 42 -6.68 -16.43 3.67
CA ASN A 42 -6.15 -17.72 3.23
C ASN A 42 -4.85 -17.58 2.40
N LEU A 43 -3.91 -16.78 2.89
CA LEU A 43 -2.63 -16.48 2.28
C LEU A 43 -1.48 -16.79 3.24
N HIS A 44 -0.36 -17.26 2.69
CA HIS A 44 0.87 -17.41 3.45
C HIS A 44 1.37 -16.03 3.94
N ILE A 45 1.94 -15.98 5.15
CA ILE A 45 2.37 -14.70 5.77
C ILE A 45 3.40 -13.93 4.92
N LYS A 46 4.29 -14.64 4.20
CA LYS A 46 5.25 -14.02 3.25
C LYS A 46 4.53 -13.24 2.15
N THR A 47 3.38 -13.71 1.70
CA THR A 47 2.55 -13.02 0.70
C THR A 47 2.04 -11.69 1.25
N ILE A 48 1.62 -11.63 2.51
CA ILE A 48 1.18 -10.39 3.16
C ILE A 48 2.33 -9.38 3.24
N TYR A 49 3.52 -9.84 3.62
CA TYR A 49 4.72 -8.98 3.63
C TYR A 49 5.06 -8.45 2.24
N GLN A 50 4.94 -9.28 1.21
CA GLN A 50 5.19 -8.88 -0.16
C GLN A 50 4.15 -7.85 -0.64
N ILE A 51 2.86 -8.06 -0.33
CA ILE A 51 1.80 -7.10 -0.66
C ILE A 51 2.09 -5.75 0.02
N ARG A 52 2.47 -5.72 1.30
CA ARG A 52 2.85 -4.48 1.99
C ARG A 52 4.00 -3.77 1.29
N LEU A 53 5.03 -4.51 0.88
CA LEU A 53 6.17 -3.94 0.14
C LEU A 53 5.73 -3.35 -1.20
N THR A 54 4.85 -4.02 -1.93
CA THR A 54 4.27 -3.52 -3.17
C THR A 54 3.46 -2.25 -2.93
N LEU A 55 2.65 -2.20 -1.87
CA LEU A 55 1.86 -1.03 -1.50
C LEU A 55 2.73 0.18 -1.17
N ILE A 56 3.78 0.01 -0.36
CA ILE A 56 4.76 1.06 -0.06
C ILE A 56 5.33 1.65 -1.35
N LYS A 57 5.70 0.80 -2.32
CA LYS A 57 6.23 1.25 -3.62
C LYS A 57 5.18 1.96 -4.48
N LYS A 58 3.97 1.39 -4.58
CA LYS A 58 2.86 1.99 -5.33
C LYS A 58 2.50 3.38 -4.83
N LEU A 59 2.53 3.57 -3.51
CA LEU A 59 2.20 4.83 -2.84
C LEU A 59 3.37 5.82 -2.78
N GLY A 60 4.56 5.43 -3.23
CA GLY A 60 5.75 6.27 -3.13
C GLY A 60 6.21 6.51 -1.68
N CYS A 61 5.81 5.65 -0.73
CA CYS A 61 6.17 5.80 0.67
C CYS A 61 7.66 5.51 0.88
N SER A 62 8.28 6.27 1.78
CA SER A 62 9.66 6.06 2.22
C SER A 62 9.86 4.78 3.04
N GLY A 63 8.77 4.23 3.61
CA GLY A 63 8.82 3.00 4.38
C GLY A 63 7.51 2.69 5.08
N ARG A 64 7.58 1.80 6.09
CA ARG A 64 6.41 1.29 6.80
C ARG A 64 5.64 2.38 7.55
N THR A 65 6.32 3.24 8.30
CA THR A 65 5.66 4.29 9.11
C THR A 65 4.90 5.27 8.23
N ASP A 66 5.54 5.72 7.16
CA ASP A 66 4.95 6.62 6.16
C ASP A 66 3.71 6.01 5.49
N PHE A 67 3.81 4.74 5.08
CA PHE A 67 2.67 3.97 4.58
C PHE A 67 1.49 3.96 5.57
N PHE A 68 1.73 3.69 6.85
CA PHE A 68 0.67 3.67 7.86
C PHE A 68 0.05 5.05 8.14
N ASN A 69 0.82 6.12 8.01
CA ASN A 69 0.30 7.48 8.16
C ASN A 69 -0.61 7.83 6.98
N ILE A 70 -0.16 7.55 5.75
CA ILE A 70 -0.95 7.78 4.53
C ILE A 70 -2.21 6.92 4.54
N SER A 71 -2.09 5.61 4.78
CA SER A 71 -3.20 4.66 4.67
C SER A 71 -4.34 4.92 5.64
N ARG A 72 -4.06 5.59 6.77
CA ARG A 72 -5.05 5.95 7.78
C ARG A 72 -5.65 7.34 7.58
N SER A 73 -5.10 8.17 6.70
CA SER A 73 -5.63 9.51 6.44
C SER A 73 -7.02 9.44 5.78
N GLU A 74 -7.91 10.35 6.18
CA GLU A 74 -9.28 10.40 5.63
C GLU A 74 -9.28 10.68 4.13
N THR A 75 -8.36 11.54 3.66
CA THR A 75 -8.16 11.82 2.23
C THR A 75 -7.85 10.55 1.46
N PHE A 76 -7.00 9.67 2.01
CA PHE A 76 -6.63 8.43 1.35
C PHE A 76 -7.82 7.45 1.29
N LYS A 77 -8.57 7.30 2.38
CA LYS A 77 -9.76 6.43 2.41
C LYS A 77 -10.79 6.87 1.36
N ALA A 78 -11.07 8.18 1.31
CA ALA A 78 -12.00 8.78 0.34
C ALA A 78 -11.53 8.56 -1.11
N TRP A 79 -10.24 8.78 -1.39
CA TRP A 79 -9.67 8.63 -2.72
C TRP A 79 -9.63 7.17 -3.21
N THR A 80 -9.36 6.24 -2.30
CA THR A 80 -9.25 4.81 -2.63
C THR A 80 -10.60 4.07 -2.64
N GLN A 81 -11.69 4.77 -2.33
CA GLN A 81 -13.03 4.21 -2.14
C GLN A 81 -13.04 3.07 -1.11
N LEU A 82 -12.12 3.16 -0.15
CA LEU A 82 -12.01 2.25 0.96
C LEU A 82 -12.94 2.76 2.06
N ASN A 83 -14.22 2.42 1.96
CA ASN A 83 -15.20 2.68 3.01
C ASN A 83 -15.12 1.55 4.04
N PHE A 84 -14.45 1.81 5.16
CA PHE A 84 -14.39 0.92 6.31
C PHE A 84 -14.96 1.64 7.52
#